data_AF-A0A522UBB2-F1
#
_entry.id   AF-A0A522UBB2-F1
#
_cell.length_a   1.000
_cell.length_b   1.000
_cell.length_c   1.000
_cell.angle_alpha   90.00
_cell.angle_beta   90.00
_cell.angle_gamma   90.00
#
_symmetry.space_group_name_H-M   'P 1'
#
loop_
_entity.id
_entity.type
_entity.pdbx_description
1 polymer ?
#
loop_
_entity_poly.entity_id
_entity_poly.type
_entity_poly.pdbx_seq_one_letter_code
_entity_poly.pdbx_strand_id
1 'polypeptide(L)'
;MWYKAVNSKWLIAALALAFVGTMVGAGSAQQAQTDVSTFVYDTFGQQQTLDPVWEFDTASGVVTEHMYDTLIYYEGTSTDNLVPIVASAGATVSADNLTYTFPIRSGITFHNGDPLTAADVQYSFLRLLVTDRDGGSGFIFNPELLGATATRDD
;
A
#
# COMPACT_ATOMS: atom_id res chain seq x y z
N MET A 1 -13.99 -36.23 -83.42
CA MET A 1 -13.40 -34.90 -83.18
C MET A 1 -14.35 -34.04 -82.37
N TRP A 2 -14.51 -34.28 -81.05
CA TRP A 2 -15.32 -33.43 -80.17
C TRP A 2 -14.82 -33.57 -78.71
N TYR A 3 -14.06 -32.57 -78.24
CA TYR A 3 -13.77 -32.34 -76.82
C TYR A 3 -14.66 -31.17 -76.38
N LYS A 4 -15.57 -31.39 -75.42
CA LYS A 4 -16.29 -30.29 -74.76
C LYS A 4 -15.74 -30.15 -73.34
N ALA A 5 -15.18 -28.98 -73.06
CA ALA A 5 -14.63 -28.59 -71.79
C ALA A 5 -15.70 -28.59 -70.68
N VAL A 6 -15.36 -29.19 -69.53
CA VAL A 6 -16.15 -29.09 -68.30
C VAL A 6 -15.81 -27.78 -67.61
N ASN A 7 -16.85 -27.02 -67.24
CA ASN A 7 -16.77 -25.68 -66.68
C ASN A 7 -16.26 -25.74 -65.21
N SER A 8 -15.04 -25.25 -64.97
CA SER A 8 -14.28 -25.37 -63.70
C SER A 8 -14.79 -24.52 -62.53
N LYS A 9 -15.93 -23.83 -62.67
CA LYS A 9 -16.43 -22.88 -61.65
C LYS A 9 -17.08 -23.55 -60.43
N TRP A 10 -17.44 -24.82 -60.51
CA TRP A 10 -18.12 -25.54 -59.42
C TRP A 10 -17.19 -26.35 -58.51
N LEU A 11 -15.94 -26.59 -58.93
CA LEU A 11 -14.96 -27.34 -58.11
C LEU A 11 -14.29 -26.47 -57.02
N ILE A 12 -14.29 -25.15 -57.19
CA ILE A 12 -13.70 -24.21 -56.21
C ILE A 12 -14.65 -23.98 -55.02
N ALA A 13 -15.97 -24.10 -55.22
CA ALA A 13 -16.95 -23.89 -54.15
C ALA A 13 -16.97 -25.02 -53.09
N ALA A 14 -16.60 -26.26 -53.48
CA ALA A 14 -16.61 -27.40 -52.57
C ALA A 14 -15.40 -27.43 -51.61
N LEU A 15 -14.29 -26.78 -51.97
CA LEU A 15 -13.09 -26.69 -51.13
C LEU A 15 -13.12 -25.51 -50.14
N ALA A 16 -13.94 -24.50 -50.40
CA ALA A 16 -14.11 -23.36 -49.49
C ALA A 16 -15.05 -23.67 -48.30
N LEU A 17 -16.01 -24.60 -48.46
CA LEU A 17 -16.93 -24.97 -47.37
C LEU A 17 -16.33 -25.98 -46.37
N ALA A 18 -15.25 -26.67 -46.72
CA ALA A 18 -14.58 -27.61 -45.81
C ALA A 18 -13.59 -26.92 -44.85
N PHE A 19 -13.26 -25.64 -45.06
CA PHE A 19 -12.34 -24.89 -44.19
C PHE A 19 -13.04 -23.98 -43.17
N VAL A 20 -14.36 -23.80 -43.28
CA VAL A 20 -15.16 -23.00 -42.33
C VAL A 20 -15.76 -23.85 -41.20
N GLY A 21 -15.68 -25.19 -41.31
CA GLY A 21 -16.27 -26.14 -40.36
C GLY A 21 -15.46 -26.46 -39.10
N THR A 22 -14.24 -25.92 -38.93
CA THR A 22 -13.35 -26.24 -37.78
C THR A 22 -12.86 -25.02 -37.00
N MET A 23 -13.58 -23.89 -37.05
CA MET A 23 -13.26 -22.67 -36.30
C MET A 23 -14.40 -22.22 -35.38
N VAL A 24 -15.18 -23.15 -34.82
CA VAL A 24 -16.19 -22.88 -33.77
C VAL A 24 -15.78 -23.52 -32.44
N GLY A 25 -14.48 -23.54 -32.15
CA GLY A 25 -13.95 -24.16 -30.92
C GLY A 25 -12.61 -23.60 -30.43
N ALA A 26 -12.16 -22.46 -30.95
CA ALA A 26 -11.03 -21.74 -30.36
C ALA A 26 -11.61 -20.83 -29.28
N GLY A 27 -11.28 -21.15 -28.02
CA GLY A 27 -11.94 -20.65 -26.84
C GLY A 27 -12.14 -19.13 -26.84
N SER A 28 -13.24 -18.71 -26.23
CA SER A 28 -13.18 -17.57 -25.35
C SER A 28 -11.91 -17.73 -24.51
N ALA A 29 -10.85 -16.98 -24.87
CA ALA A 29 -9.80 -16.67 -23.94
C ALA A 29 -10.51 -15.87 -22.85
N GLN A 30 -11.07 -16.59 -21.89
CA GLN A 30 -11.31 -16.07 -20.57
C GLN A 30 -9.96 -15.51 -20.19
N GLN A 31 -9.80 -14.19 -20.25
CA GLN A 31 -8.68 -13.54 -19.63
C GLN A 31 -8.72 -14.06 -18.20
N ALA A 32 -7.79 -14.97 -17.89
CA ALA A 32 -7.59 -15.39 -16.52
C ALA A 32 -7.22 -14.10 -15.81
N GLN A 33 -8.22 -13.50 -15.15
CA GLN A 33 -7.98 -12.51 -14.13
C GLN A 33 -7.05 -13.24 -13.18
N THR A 34 -5.77 -12.90 -13.28
CA THR A 34 -4.77 -13.41 -12.36
C THR A 34 -5.21 -12.78 -11.06
N ASP A 35 -5.87 -13.57 -10.22
CA ASP A 35 -6.18 -13.17 -8.87
C ASP A 35 -4.81 -13.06 -8.21
N VAL A 36 -4.21 -11.87 -8.28
CA VAL A 36 -2.89 -11.61 -7.69
C VAL A 36 -3.13 -11.45 -6.19
N SER A 37 -3.49 -12.56 -5.53
CA SER A 37 -3.67 -12.64 -4.08
C SER A 37 -2.33 -12.53 -3.33
N THR A 38 -1.23 -12.64 -4.06
CA THR A 38 0.12 -12.67 -3.51
C THR A 38 0.94 -11.57 -4.18
N PHE A 39 1.34 -10.59 -3.38
CA PHE A 39 2.37 -9.63 -3.74
C PHE A 39 3.72 -10.13 -3.24
N VAL A 40 4.71 -10.20 -4.13
CA VAL A 40 6.08 -10.58 -3.78
C VAL A 40 6.96 -9.36 -4.01
N TYR A 41 7.66 -8.96 -2.94
CA TYR A 41 8.56 -7.81 -2.93
C TYR A 41 9.97 -8.28 -2.57
N ASP A 42 10.96 -7.78 -3.31
CA ASP A 42 12.37 -7.96 -3.01
C ASP A 42 12.86 -6.73 -2.21
N THR A 43 13.58 -6.97 -1.12
CA THR A 43 14.06 -5.92 -0.22
C THR A 43 15.54 -6.11 0.07
N PHE A 44 16.22 -5.01 0.40
CA PHE A 44 17.62 -5.08 0.77
C PHE A 44 17.74 -5.49 2.25
N GLY A 45 18.23 -6.70 2.50
CA GLY A 45 18.47 -7.20 3.86
C GLY A 45 17.22 -7.75 4.56
N GLN A 46 17.39 -8.10 5.83
CA GLN A 46 16.34 -8.68 6.67
C GLN A 46 15.87 -7.65 7.69
N GLN A 47 14.55 -7.62 7.97
CA GLN A 47 13.99 -6.82 9.06
C GLN A 47 14.70 -7.13 10.38
N GLN A 48 15.12 -6.08 11.09
CA GLN A 48 15.81 -6.20 12.37
C GLN A 48 14.85 -6.22 13.54
N THR A 49 13.72 -5.52 13.42
CA THR A 49 12.66 -5.42 14.41
C THR A 49 11.32 -5.14 13.73
N LEU A 50 10.21 -5.28 14.45
CA LEU A 50 8.86 -4.87 14.04
C LEU A 50 8.26 -3.83 15.01
N ASP A 51 9.14 -3.21 15.81
CA ASP A 51 8.79 -2.18 16.76
C ASP A 51 9.02 -0.79 16.11
N PRO A 52 7.96 0.00 15.84
CA PRO A 52 8.07 1.30 15.16
C PRO A 52 8.89 2.34 15.94
N VAL A 53 9.00 2.20 17.27
CA VAL A 53 9.84 3.11 18.08
C VAL A 53 11.31 2.73 17.98
N TRP A 54 11.60 1.44 17.77
CA TRP A 54 12.96 0.97 17.69
C TRP A 54 13.49 1.01 16.27
N GLU A 55 12.73 0.69 15.23
CA GLU A 55 13.28 0.62 13.87
C GLU A 55 13.88 1.94 13.36
N PHE A 56 14.96 1.83 12.59
CA PHE A 56 15.54 2.96 11.87
C PHE A 56 16.30 2.47 10.63
N ASP A 57 15.63 1.61 9.86
CA ASP A 57 16.12 1.02 8.63
C ASP A 57 14.94 0.74 7.68
N THR A 58 15.20 0.69 6.38
CA THR A 58 14.12 0.52 5.38
C THR A 58 13.55 -0.89 5.35
N ALA A 59 14.33 -1.93 5.67
CA ALA A 59 13.85 -3.31 5.59
C ALA A 59 12.78 -3.59 6.65
N SER A 60 12.97 -3.08 7.87
CA SER A 60 11.96 -3.11 8.94
C SER A 60 10.79 -2.17 8.60
N GLY A 61 11.07 -0.94 8.17
CA GLY A 61 10.05 0.08 7.90
C GLY A 61 8.99 -0.34 6.89
N VAL A 62 9.39 -1.03 5.80
CA VAL A 62 8.42 -1.55 4.81
C VAL A 62 7.43 -2.52 5.47
N VAL A 63 7.87 -3.36 6.39
CA VAL A 63 6.95 -4.31 7.06
C VAL A 63 6.07 -3.57 8.06
N THR A 64 6.64 -2.66 8.84
CA THR A 64 5.93 -1.89 9.88
C THR A 64 4.85 -0.99 9.27
N GLU A 65 5.11 -0.35 8.11
CA GLU A 65 4.12 0.44 7.37
C GLU A 65 2.88 -0.35 6.93
N HIS A 66 2.99 -1.68 6.79
CA HIS A 66 1.85 -2.55 6.46
C HIS A 66 1.14 -3.09 7.71
N MET A 67 1.72 -2.92 8.90
CA MET A 67 1.18 -3.41 10.17
C MET A 67 0.55 -2.31 11.02
N TYR A 68 0.98 -1.06 10.86
CA TYR A 68 0.54 0.08 11.67
C TYR A 68 0.10 1.25 10.79
N ASP A 69 -0.95 1.94 11.23
CA ASP A 69 -1.46 3.15 10.57
C ASP A 69 -1.07 4.41 11.36
N THR A 70 -0.80 5.51 10.63
CA THR A 70 -0.53 6.84 11.19
C THR A 70 -1.79 7.70 11.32
N LEU A 71 -1.68 8.88 11.95
CA LEU A 71 -2.78 9.85 11.97
C LEU A 71 -3.16 10.34 10.57
N ILE A 72 -2.15 10.67 9.77
CA ILE A 72 -2.23 11.17 8.40
C ILE A 72 -1.13 10.52 7.55
N TYR A 73 -1.35 10.40 6.24
CA TYR A 73 -0.38 9.85 5.31
C TYR A 73 -0.47 10.52 3.95
N TYR A 74 0.49 10.25 3.06
CA TYR A 74 0.48 10.79 1.71
C TYR A 74 -0.65 10.20 0.86
N GLU A 75 -1.24 11.01 0.00
CA GLU A 75 -2.24 10.55 -0.96
C GLU A 75 -1.57 9.80 -2.13
N GLY A 76 -1.57 8.47 -2.07
CA GLY A 76 -1.01 7.63 -3.12
C GLY A 76 0.47 7.89 -3.35
N THR A 77 0.84 8.35 -4.54
CA THR A 77 2.24 8.70 -4.89
C THR A 77 2.56 10.18 -4.71
N SER A 78 1.67 10.96 -4.08
CA SER A 78 1.90 12.38 -3.83
C SER A 78 3.05 12.56 -2.83
N THR A 79 3.82 13.64 -3.02
CA THR A 79 4.92 14.04 -2.13
C THR A 79 4.57 15.24 -1.25
N ASP A 80 3.37 15.79 -1.41
CA ASP A 80 2.97 17.09 -0.83
C ASP A 80 1.53 17.11 -0.29
N ASN A 81 0.68 16.16 -0.69
CA ASN A 81 -0.70 16.05 -0.23
C ASN A 81 -0.82 15.02 0.89
N LEU A 82 -1.27 15.48 2.06
CA LEU A 82 -1.51 14.64 3.24
C LEU A 82 -3.01 14.44 3.45
N VAL A 83 -3.42 13.19 3.67
CA VAL A 83 -4.80 12.79 3.91
C VAL A 83 -4.97 12.10 5.27
N PRO A 84 -6.15 12.20 5.91
CA PRO A 84 -6.43 11.52 7.17
C PRO A 84 -6.52 10.00 7.02
N ILE A 85 -5.86 9.25 7.91
CA ILE A 85 -5.94 7.78 8.00
C ILE A 85 -6.69 7.39 9.28
N VAL A 86 -5.98 7.33 10.42
CA VAL A 86 -6.60 7.14 11.75
C VAL A 86 -7.37 8.39 12.17
N ALA A 87 -6.92 9.57 11.77
CA ALA A 87 -7.69 10.79 11.96
C ALA A 87 -8.95 10.79 11.07
N SER A 88 -10.05 11.38 11.56
CA SER A 88 -11.27 11.52 10.77
C SER A 88 -11.26 12.74 9.84
N ALA A 89 -10.34 13.69 10.08
CA ALA A 89 -10.15 14.91 9.31
C ALA A 89 -8.71 15.41 9.46
N GLY A 90 -8.32 16.40 8.65
CA GLY A 90 -7.04 17.10 8.83
C GLY A 90 -6.98 17.82 10.19
N ALA A 91 -5.77 18.14 10.64
CA ALA A 91 -5.58 18.83 11.91
C ALA A 91 -6.22 20.23 11.91
N THR A 92 -6.83 20.59 13.04
CA THR A 92 -7.04 21.99 13.38
C THR A 92 -5.77 22.53 14.02
N VAL A 93 -5.23 23.61 13.47
CA VAL A 93 -3.95 24.22 13.91
C VAL A 93 -4.24 25.50 14.69
N SER A 94 -3.59 25.67 15.83
CA SER A 94 -3.65 26.91 16.62
C SER A 94 -2.97 28.09 15.93
N ALA A 95 -3.30 29.32 16.35
CA ALA A 95 -2.77 30.53 15.74
C ALA A 95 -1.23 30.68 15.88
N ASP A 96 -0.64 30.08 16.91
CA ASP A 96 0.81 30.04 17.15
C ASP A 96 1.52 28.88 16.43
N ASN A 97 0.78 28.00 15.74
CA ASN A 97 1.27 26.78 15.08
C ASN A 97 1.95 25.77 16.02
N LEU A 98 1.69 25.83 17.33
CA LEU A 98 2.27 24.91 18.32
C LEU A 98 1.30 23.82 18.76
N THR A 99 0.02 23.93 18.44
CA THR A 99 -1.01 22.94 18.80
C THR A 99 -1.73 22.43 17.56
N TYR A 100 -1.63 21.12 17.34
CA TYR A 100 -2.33 20.40 16.27
C TYR A 100 -3.34 19.46 16.90
N THR A 101 -4.63 19.65 16.58
CA THR A 101 -5.71 18.80 17.08
C THR A 101 -6.21 17.88 15.99
N PHE A 102 -6.02 16.57 16.16
CA PHE A 102 -6.51 15.53 15.26
C PHE A 102 -7.72 14.82 15.88
N PRO A 103 -8.92 14.90 15.26
CA PRO A 103 -10.04 14.08 15.69
C PRO A 103 -9.81 12.61 15.27
N ILE A 104 -10.00 11.67 16.19
CA ILE A 104 -9.79 10.23 15.92
C ILE A 104 -11.06 9.60 15.35
N ARG A 105 -10.92 8.80 14.30
CA ARG A 105 -12.02 8.06 13.68
C ARG A 105 -12.58 7.02 14.65
N SER A 106 -13.90 6.91 14.72
CA SER A 106 -14.59 5.90 15.53
C SER A 106 -14.62 4.54 14.82
N GLY A 107 -14.69 3.47 15.61
CA GLY A 107 -14.87 2.10 15.09
C GLY A 107 -13.60 1.44 14.55
N ILE A 108 -12.42 2.05 14.71
CA ILE A 108 -11.15 1.39 14.45
C ILE A 108 -10.88 0.40 15.60
N THR A 109 -10.46 -0.81 15.24
CA THR A 109 -10.08 -1.87 16.18
C THR A 109 -8.71 -2.41 15.82
N PHE A 110 -7.92 -2.73 16.83
CA PHE A 110 -6.68 -3.49 16.66
C PHE A 110 -6.99 -4.95 16.29
N HIS A 111 -5.97 -5.69 15.84
CA HIS A 111 -6.11 -7.10 15.47
C HIS A 111 -6.55 -8.01 16.63
N ASN A 112 -6.38 -7.58 17.88
CA ASN A 112 -6.86 -8.30 19.06
C ASN A 112 -8.34 -7.99 19.40
N GLY A 113 -8.98 -7.08 18.67
CA GLY A 113 -10.38 -6.66 18.88
C GLY A 113 -10.56 -5.44 19.78
N ASP A 114 -9.51 -4.94 20.42
CA ASP A 114 -9.61 -3.74 21.26
C ASP A 114 -9.86 -2.49 20.40
N PRO A 115 -10.69 -1.53 20.85
CA PRO A 115 -10.91 -0.30 20.12
C PRO A 115 -9.68 0.60 20.20
N LEU A 116 -9.34 1.27 19.09
CA LEU A 116 -8.34 2.33 19.09
C LEU A 116 -8.90 3.59 19.74
N THR A 117 -8.12 4.19 20.64
CA THR A 117 -8.45 5.44 21.32
C THR A 117 -7.36 6.49 21.14
N ALA A 118 -7.66 7.75 21.49
CA ALA A 118 -6.65 8.80 21.52
C ALA A 118 -5.52 8.53 22.53
N ALA A 119 -5.77 7.71 23.56
CA ALA A 119 -4.77 7.34 24.55
C ALA A 119 -3.67 6.44 23.95
N ASP A 120 -4.02 5.59 22.98
CA ASP A 120 -3.06 4.72 22.30
C ASP A 120 -2.13 5.53 21.39
N VAL A 121 -2.67 6.53 20.70
CA VAL A 121 -1.88 7.50 19.93
C VAL A 121 -0.94 8.27 20.86
N GLN A 122 -1.45 8.79 21.97
CA GLN A 122 -0.64 9.49 22.99
C GLN A 122 0.48 8.58 23.50
N TYR A 123 0.19 7.33 23.80
CA TYR A 123 1.16 6.36 24.28
C TYR A 123 2.31 6.15 23.29
N SER A 124 2.04 6.06 21.99
CA SER A 124 3.08 5.92 20.96
C SER A 124 4.09 7.07 20.97
N PHE A 125 3.61 8.32 21.06
CA PHE A 125 4.49 9.49 21.17
C PHE A 125 5.27 9.51 22.49
N LEU A 126 4.60 9.23 23.62
CA LEU A 126 5.27 9.17 24.93
C LEU A 126 6.35 8.08 24.96
N ARG A 127 6.07 6.91 24.39
CA ARG A 127 7.02 5.80 24.34
C ARG A 127 8.25 6.17 23.51
N LEU A 128 8.08 6.88 22.40
CA LEU A 128 9.20 7.39 21.60
C LEU A 128 10.11 8.30 22.43
N LEU A 129 9.54 9.30 23.11
CA LEU A 129 10.27 10.27 23.92
C LEU A 129 10.99 9.64 25.13
N VAL A 130 10.36 8.65 25.77
CA VAL A 130 10.93 7.96 26.94
C VAL A 130 12.00 6.94 26.53
N THR A 131 11.81 6.27 25.39
CA THR A 131 12.79 5.26 24.92
C THR A 131 14.06 5.93 24.43
N ASP A 132 13.92 7.07 23.74
CA ASP A 132 15.01 7.90 23.21
C ASP A 132 16.20 7.10 22.70
N ARG A 133 15.92 6.14 21.80
CA ARG A 133 16.93 5.21 21.29
C ARG A 133 18.03 5.99 20.56
N ASP A 134 19.29 5.66 20.85
CA ASP A 134 20.41 6.19 20.07
C ASP A 134 20.31 5.84 18.57
N GLY A 135 20.43 6.87 17.74
CA GLY A 135 20.24 6.78 16.29
C GLY A 135 18.83 6.35 15.86
N GLY A 136 17.82 6.42 16.74
CA GLY A 136 16.41 6.16 16.42
C GLY A 136 15.68 7.40 15.92
N SER A 137 14.39 7.28 15.60
CA SER A 137 13.57 8.37 15.03
C SER A 137 13.27 9.55 15.98
N GLY A 138 13.69 9.48 17.25
CA GLY A 138 13.48 10.52 18.26
C GLY A 138 14.03 11.90 17.88
N PHE A 139 15.10 11.97 17.09
CA PHE A 139 15.70 13.25 16.66
C PHE A 139 14.73 14.16 15.89
N ILE A 140 13.67 13.60 15.30
CA ILE A 140 12.64 14.36 14.57
C ILE A 140 11.76 15.14 15.55
N PHE A 141 11.44 14.55 16.70
CA PHE A 141 10.42 15.06 17.62
C PHE A 141 11.01 15.76 18.84
N ASN A 142 12.14 15.26 19.37
CA ASN A 142 12.74 15.77 20.61
C ASN A 142 13.01 17.28 20.57
N PRO A 143 13.60 17.87 19.50
CA PRO A 143 13.93 19.30 19.50
C PRO A 143 12.69 20.18 19.61
N GLU A 144 11.62 19.80 18.92
CA GLU A 144 10.38 20.59 18.88
C GLU A 144 9.51 20.40 20.11
N LEU A 145 9.50 19.18 20.70
CA LEU A 145 8.65 18.87 21.85
C LEU A 145 9.33 19.14 23.20
N LEU A 146 10.65 18.98 23.28
CA LEU A 146 11.40 19.05 24.54
C LEU A 146 12.40 20.21 24.58
N GLY A 147 12.69 20.86 23.44
CA GLY A 147 13.75 21.87 23.35
C GLY A 147 15.16 21.30 23.49
N ALA A 148 15.32 19.98 23.32
CA ALA A 148 16.58 19.26 23.44
C ALA A 148 16.68 18.18 22.35
N THR A 149 17.89 17.80 21.95
CA THR A 149 18.10 16.78 20.91
C THR A 149 17.81 15.34 21.39
N ALA A 150 17.93 15.11 22.69
CA ALA A 150 17.76 13.82 23.34
C ALA A 150 17.21 14.04 24.77
N THR A 151 16.58 13.02 25.34
CA THR A 151 16.30 12.96 26.80
C THR A 151 17.43 12.28 27.56
N ARG A 152 18.34 11.59 26.85
CA ARG A 152 19.58 11.03 27.38
C ARG A 152 20.65 12.10 27.63
N ASP A 153 21.55 11.79 28.56
CA ASP A 153 22.63 12.66 29.03
C ASP A 153 23.99 12.42 28.30
N ASP A 154 24.02 11.63 27.23
CA ASP A 154 25.26 11.14 26.59
C ASP A 154 25.90 12.06 25.53
#